data_AF-A0A8H5FE66-F1
#
_entry.id   AF-A0A8H5FE66-F1
#
_cell.length_a   1.000
_cell.length_b   1.000
_cell.length_c   1.000
_cell.angle_alpha   90.00
_cell.angle_beta   90.00
_cell.angle_gamma   90.00
#
_symmetry.space_group_name_H-M   'P 1'
#
loop_
_entity.id
_entity.type
_entity.pdbx_description
1 polymer ?
#
loop_
_entity_poly.entity_id
_entity_poly.type
_entity_poly.pdbx_seq_one_letter_code
_entity_poly.pdbx_strand_id
1 'polypeptide(L)'
;MKVLKTIQRLLDALQATYPGLSMFPDPTFTQHDRRDIVMELVDTERAHVSYLQLILDSVATLSCASNFMQSTLEPLVINDNWLSMRQYHDRVLKDMEAMLLRMERSDFNGDAEDWLHIFGFGNPANRTNIAATYRSLSSRRLAGNIQILLDVLSILPARIADYCAWLQAILDYTLPSLPVLPTSSFSSPPSCFDTVCTTLYHMSQISSAIDKMSWQIQSIQALRTLNQRAFHWNASIDPSQLGNLLVDDQLEIYEADSGTGLKPKPKDEAAKTYQVFLFETMLLCQSPEQSLGSSPPLPIL
;
A
#
# COMPACT_ATOMS: atom_id res chain seq x y z
N MET A 1 8.48 -28.14 -19.68
CA MET A 1 9.82 -28.77 -19.53
C MET A 1 10.91 -28.28 -20.51
N LYS A 2 10.60 -27.91 -21.77
CA LYS A 2 11.64 -27.43 -22.71
C LYS A 2 12.30 -26.11 -22.26
N VAL A 3 11.52 -25.17 -21.72
CA VAL A 3 12.02 -23.87 -21.22
C VAL A 3 13.03 -24.04 -20.08
N LEU A 4 12.71 -24.86 -19.08
CA LEU A 4 13.61 -25.15 -17.95
C LEU A 4 14.94 -25.79 -18.40
N LYS A 5 14.91 -26.70 -19.39
CA LYS A 5 16.15 -27.28 -19.95
C LYS A 5 16.99 -26.25 -20.71
N THR A 6 16.35 -25.30 -21.39
CA THR A 6 17.07 -24.21 -22.06
C THR A 6 17.69 -23.26 -21.06
N ILE A 7 16.97 -22.90 -19.98
CA ILE A 7 17.49 -22.07 -18.89
C ILE A 7 18.70 -22.76 -18.23
N GLN A 8 18.58 -24.06 -17.91
CA GLN A 8 19.68 -24.82 -17.32
C GLN A 8 20.93 -24.80 -18.20
N ARG A 9 20.79 -25.06 -19.51
CA ARG A 9 21.93 -25.02 -20.45
C ARG A 9 22.58 -23.63 -20.54
N LEU A 10 21.78 -22.58 -20.42
CA LEU A 10 22.27 -21.20 -20.42
C LEU A 10 23.05 -20.89 -19.15
N LEU A 11 22.54 -21.32 -17.98
CA LEU A 11 23.22 -21.19 -16.69
C LEU A 11 24.52 -21.99 -16.67
N ASP A 12 24.51 -23.23 -17.18
CA ASP A 12 25.70 -24.07 -17.26
C ASP A 12 26.79 -23.44 -18.16
N ALA A 13 26.38 -22.89 -19.31
CA ALA A 13 27.30 -22.20 -20.23
C ALA A 13 27.84 -20.89 -19.64
N LEU A 14 27.01 -20.12 -18.93
CA LEU A 14 27.43 -18.91 -18.21
C LEU A 14 28.44 -19.24 -17.11
N GLN A 15 28.20 -20.29 -16.32
CA GLN A 15 29.11 -20.73 -15.26
C GLN A 15 30.46 -21.21 -15.80
N ALA A 16 30.45 -21.93 -16.94
CA ALA A 16 31.68 -22.38 -17.58
C ALA A 16 32.51 -21.23 -18.16
N THR A 17 31.85 -20.17 -18.65
CA THR A 17 32.50 -19.01 -19.29
C THR A 17 33.00 -18.00 -18.25
N TYR A 18 32.27 -17.85 -17.14
CA TYR A 18 32.59 -16.93 -16.05
C TYR A 18 32.52 -17.68 -14.71
N PRO A 19 33.56 -18.45 -14.35
CA PRO A 19 33.59 -19.14 -13.07
C PRO A 19 33.53 -18.10 -11.94
N GLY A 20 32.45 -18.15 -11.15
CA GLY A 20 32.18 -17.20 -10.07
C GLY A 20 31.02 -16.23 -10.32
N LEU A 21 30.38 -16.25 -11.50
CA LEU A 21 29.17 -15.45 -11.76
C LEU A 21 27.98 -15.90 -10.87
N SER A 22 28.02 -17.13 -10.38
CA SER A 22 27.12 -17.67 -9.34
C SER A 22 27.84 -18.00 -8.04
N MET A 23 28.78 -17.16 -7.60
CA MET A 23 29.17 -17.18 -6.19
C MET A 23 27.97 -16.70 -5.39
N PHE A 24 27.19 -17.66 -4.87
CA PHE A 24 26.28 -17.38 -3.77
C PHE A 24 27.10 -16.72 -2.66
N PRO A 25 26.64 -15.58 -2.12
CA PRO A 25 27.32 -14.94 -1.00
C PRO A 25 27.51 -15.95 0.13
N ASP A 26 28.60 -15.78 0.90
CA ASP A 26 28.93 -16.69 2.01
C ASP A 26 27.67 -16.93 2.86
N PRO A 27 27.26 -18.19 3.08
CA PRO A 27 26.02 -18.50 3.78
C PRO A 27 25.97 -17.84 5.17
N THR A 28 27.12 -17.64 5.81
CA THR A 28 27.21 -16.94 7.10
C THR A 28 26.91 -15.44 6.95
N PHE A 29 27.45 -14.79 5.93
CA PHE A 29 27.20 -13.38 5.63
C PHE A 29 25.72 -13.15 5.25
N THR A 30 25.15 -14.02 4.42
CA THR A 30 23.72 -13.93 4.07
C THR A 30 22.79 -14.11 5.27
N GLN A 31 23.19 -14.92 6.25
CA GLN A 31 22.40 -15.14 7.45
C GLN A 31 22.45 -13.95 8.41
N HIS A 32 23.60 -13.27 8.50
CA HIS A 32 23.74 -12.03 9.27
C HIS A 32 22.90 -10.89 8.66
N ASP A 33 23.05 -10.62 7.36
CA ASP A 33 22.29 -9.57 6.68
C ASP A 33 20.78 -9.82 6.77
N ARG A 34 20.35 -11.07 6.57
CA ARG A 34 18.96 -11.47 6.73
C ARG A 34 18.45 -11.22 8.14
N ARG A 35 19.24 -11.55 9.17
CA ARG A 35 18.87 -11.30 10.56
C ARG A 35 18.68 -9.81 10.81
N ASP A 36 19.57 -8.98 10.28
CA ASP A 36 19.49 -7.52 10.44
C ASP A 36 18.23 -6.96 9.76
N ILE A 37 17.90 -7.43 8.57
CA ILE A 37 16.66 -7.10 7.85
C ILE A 37 15.42 -7.49 8.67
N VAL A 38 15.42 -8.70 9.25
CA VAL A 38 14.30 -9.17 10.09
C VAL A 38 14.20 -8.31 11.37
N MET A 39 15.33 -7.97 11.99
CA MET A 39 15.36 -7.10 13.17
C MET A 39 14.79 -5.72 12.86
N GLU A 40 15.20 -5.12 11.74
CA GLU A 40 14.67 -3.83 11.30
C GLU A 40 13.16 -3.90 11.01
N LEU A 41 12.69 -4.97 10.35
CA LEU A 41 11.26 -5.21 10.17
C LEU A 41 10.51 -5.25 11.51
N VAL A 42 11.04 -5.94 12.53
CA VAL A 42 10.43 -5.98 13.87
C VAL A 42 10.41 -4.60 14.50
N ASP A 43 11.49 -3.83 14.40
CA ASP A 43 11.54 -2.48 14.97
C ASP A 43 10.56 -1.53 14.30
N THR A 44 10.42 -1.61 12.96
CA THR A 44 9.38 -0.85 12.26
C THR A 44 7.97 -1.29 12.66
N GLU A 45 7.77 -2.58 12.96
CA GLU A 45 6.48 -3.09 13.44
C GLU A 45 6.16 -2.60 14.86
N ARG A 46 7.15 -2.59 15.75
CA ARG A 46 7.01 -1.99 17.10
C ARG A 46 6.58 -0.54 16.99
N ALA A 47 7.24 0.24 16.14
CA ALA A 47 6.90 1.64 15.92
C ALA A 47 5.48 1.79 15.35
N HIS A 48 5.10 0.98 14.37
CA HIS A 48 3.78 0.98 13.77
C HIS A 48 2.68 0.64 14.79
N VAL A 49 2.92 -0.38 15.60
CA VAL A 49 2.09 -0.76 16.74
C VAL A 49 2.00 0.42 17.72
N SER A 50 3.10 0.97 18.23
CA SER A 50 3.02 2.13 19.15
C SER A 50 2.21 3.30 18.55
N TYR A 51 2.36 3.55 17.25
CA TYR A 51 1.59 4.57 16.54
C TYR A 51 0.09 4.27 16.49
N LEU A 52 -0.30 3.02 16.19
CA LEU A 52 -1.70 2.59 16.21
C LEU A 52 -2.37 2.80 17.57
N GLN A 53 -1.64 2.56 18.66
CA GLN A 53 -2.12 2.80 20.01
C GLN A 53 -2.33 4.29 20.27
N LEU A 54 -1.37 5.14 19.88
CA LEU A 54 -1.48 6.59 20.02
C LEU A 54 -2.70 7.16 19.28
N ILE A 55 -3.02 6.62 18.11
CA ILE A 55 -4.24 7.01 17.37
C ILE A 55 -5.49 6.62 18.15
N LEU A 56 -5.54 5.39 18.67
CA LEU A 56 -6.67 4.93 19.49
C LEU A 56 -6.88 5.82 20.72
N ASP A 57 -5.80 6.16 21.43
CA ASP A 57 -5.85 7.02 22.60
C ASP A 57 -6.29 8.45 22.24
N SER A 58 -5.82 8.96 21.10
CA SER A 58 -6.21 10.28 20.57
C SER A 58 -7.68 10.31 20.20
N VAL A 59 -8.17 9.27 19.53
CA VAL A 59 -9.59 9.16 19.14
C VAL A 59 -10.48 8.98 20.37
N ALA A 60 -10.06 8.20 21.37
CA ALA A 60 -10.77 8.07 22.64
C ALA A 60 -10.87 9.43 23.37
N THR A 61 -9.78 10.19 23.39
CA THR A 61 -9.73 11.53 23.98
C THR A 61 -10.67 12.50 23.26
N LEU A 62 -10.66 12.49 21.91
CA LEU A 62 -11.56 13.32 21.08
C LEU A 62 -13.03 12.94 21.27
N SER A 63 -13.32 11.65 21.42
CA SER A 63 -14.66 11.13 21.69
C SER A 63 -15.19 11.64 23.04
N CYS A 64 -14.35 11.64 24.09
CA CYS A 64 -14.72 12.19 25.39
C CYS A 64 -14.86 13.72 25.40
N ALA A 65 -14.14 14.44 24.53
CA ALA A 65 -14.13 15.90 24.50
C ALA A 65 -15.34 16.51 23.77
N SER A 66 -15.99 15.78 22.85
CA SER A 66 -17.10 16.32 22.05
C SER A 66 -18.11 15.26 21.61
N ASN A 67 -19.37 15.42 22.03
CA ASN A 67 -20.49 14.58 21.61
C ASN A 67 -20.72 14.59 20.09
N PHE A 68 -20.34 15.66 19.39
CA PHE A 68 -20.43 15.75 17.93
C PHE A 68 -19.33 14.93 17.23
N MET A 69 -18.12 14.90 17.81
CA MET A 69 -17.03 14.05 17.32
C MET A 69 -17.36 12.58 17.58
N GLN A 70 -18.02 12.26 18.69
CA GLN A 70 -18.40 10.89 19.04
C GLN A 70 -19.21 10.23 17.92
N SER A 71 -20.25 10.87 17.37
CA SER A 71 -21.07 10.26 16.30
C SER A 71 -20.33 10.08 14.96
N THR A 72 -19.25 10.85 14.73
CA THR A 72 -18.41 10.74 13.52
C THR A 72 -17.29 9.73 13.69
N LEU A 73 -16.72 9.63 14.89
CA LEU A 73 -15.61 8.74 15.24
C LEU A 73 -16.08 7.34 15.64
N GLU A 74 -17.30 7.21 16.15
CA GLU A 74 -17.91 5.94 16.54
C GLU A 74 -17.96 4.94 15.39
N PRO A 75 -18.44 5.27 14.17
CA PRO A 75 -18.33 4.37 13.03
C PRO A 75 -16.88 4.00 12.70
N LEU A 76 -15.92 4.86 13.02
CA LEU A 76 -14.50 4.68 12.73
C LEU A 76 -13.83 3.71 13.70
N VAL A 77 -14.14 3.82 14.99
CA VAL A 77 -13.59 3.00 16.09
C VAL A 77 -14.41 1.74 16.37
N ILE A 78 -15.75 1.85 16.37
CA ILE A 78 -16.70 0.85 16.88
C ILE A 78 -17.07 -0.21 15.84
N ASN A 79 -16.91 0.05 14.53
CA ASN A 79 -17.14 -0.99 13.52
C ASN A 79 -16.03 -2.07 13.48
N ASP A 80 -15.39 -2.36 14.62
CA ASP A 80 -14.39 -3.40 14.87
C ASP A 80 -13.12 -3.39 13.99
N ASN A 81 -13.06 -2.58 12.95
CA ASN A 81 -11.97 -2.59 11.98
C ASN A 81 -10.65 -2.09 12.59
N TRP A 82 -10.69 -1.02 13.38
CA TRP A 82 -9.47 -0.46 13.99
C TRP A 82 -8.91 -1.37 15.07
N LEU A 83 -9.81 -1.88 15.94
CA LEU A 83 -9.44 -2.80 16.99
C LEU A 83 -8.95 -4.14 16.41
N SER A 84 -9.64 -4.67 15.41
CA SER A 84 -9.22 -5.89 14.70
C SER A 84 -7.87 -5.70 14.01
N MET A 85 -7.65 -4.54 13.39
CA MET A 85 -6.37 -4.22 12.77
C MET A 85 -5.26 -4.11 13.81
N ARG A 86 -5.51 -3.43 14.93
CA ARG A 86 -4.58 -3.38 16.05
C ARG A 86 -4.23 -4.77 16.56
N GLN A 87 -5.23 -5.61 16.83
CA GLN A 87 -5.05 -6.99 17.29
C GLN A 87 -4.26 -7.83 16.29
N TYR A 88 -4.47 -7.61 14.98
CA TYR A 88 -3.70 -8.25 13.93
C TYR A 88 -2.21 -7.88 14.02
N HIS A 89 -1.90 -6.59 14.10
CA HIS A 89 -0.51 -6.11 14.19
C HIS A 89 0.17 -6.51 15.51
N ASP A 90 -0.54 -6.49 16.63
CA ASP A 90 -0.04 -7.01 17.92
C ASP A 90 0.33 -8.49 17.82
N ARG A 91 -0.50 -9.31 17.14
CA ARG A 91 -0.20 -10.73 16.92
C ARG A 91 1.02 -10.90 16.02
N VAL A 92 1.08 -10.19 14.89
CA VAL A 92 2.20 -10.25 13.95
C VAL A 92 3.50 -9.88 14.66
N LEU A 93 3.52 -8.77 15.41
CA LEU A 93 4.66 -8.34 16.20
C LEU A 93 5.11 -9.42 17.18
N LYS A 94 4.18 -9.96 17.97
CA LYS A 94 4.48 -11.01 18.95
C LYS A 94 5.10 -12.25 18.30
N ASP A 95 4.57 -12.68 17.16
CA ASP A 95 5.06 -13.85 16.44
C ASP A 95 6.46 -13.58 15.82
N MET A 96 6.72 -12.37 15.33
CA MET A 96 8.04 -11.94 14.85
C MET A 96 9.06 -11.84 15.99
N GLU A 97 8.69 -11.29 17.15
CA GLU A 97 9.57 -11.26 18.33
C GLU A 97 9.90 -12.66 18.83
N ALA A 98 8.92 -13.56 18.85
CA ALA A 98 9.14 -14.97 19.16
C ALA A 98 10.05 -15.67 18.14
N MET A 99 10.03 -15.25 16.88
CA MET A 99 10.97 -15.71 15.86
C MET A 99 12.40 -15.19 16.10
N LEU A 100 12.57 -13.89 16.40
CA LEU A 100 13.88 -13.32 16.74
C LEU A 100 14.52 -14.01 17.96
N LEU A 101 13.73 -14.26 19.01
CA LEU A 101 14.20 -14.99 20.20
C LEU A 101 14.63 -16.43 19.88
N ARG A 102 14.08 -17.04 18.83
CA ARG A 102 14.53 -18.36 18.34
C ARG A 102 15.82 -18.23 17.54
N MET A 103 15.96 -17.19 16.70
CA MET A 103 17.19 -16.89 15.93
C MET A 103 18.41 -16.62 16.81
N GLU A 104 18.22 -16.19 18.05
CA GLU A 104 19.29 -16.00 19.03
C GLU A 104 19.88 -17.31 19.58
N ARG A 105 19.17 -18.43 19.41
CA ARG A 105 19.63 -19.71 19.94
C ARG A 105 20.64 -20.35 19.00
N SER A 106 21.66 -20.97 19.56
CA SER A 106 22.76 -21.61 18.81
C SER A 106 22.31 -22.81 17.97
N ASP A 107 21.13 -23.36 18.23
CA ASP A 107 20.51 -24.49 17.52
C ASP A 107 19.49 -24.04 16.47
N PHE A 108 19.39 -22.74 16.19
CA PHE A 108 18.40 -22.23 15.25
C PHE A 108 18.67 -22.72 13.82
N ASN A 109 17.67 -23.41 13.26
CA ASN A 109 17.61 -23.69 11.83
C ASN A 109 16.72 -22.62 11.16
N GLY A 110 17.23 -21.93 10.14
CA GLY A 110 16.47 -20.95 9.35
C GLY A 110 15.21 -21.52 8.67
N ASP A 111 15.14 -22.85 8.50
CA ASP A 111 13.94 -23.53 8.02
C ASP A 111 12.77 -23.52 9.02
N ALA A 112 13.00 -23.11 10.29
CA ALA A 112 11.96 -23.00 11.30
C ALA A 112 11.13 -21.71 11.19
N GLU A 113 11.47 -20.83 10.25
CA GLU A 113 10.73 -19.60 9.97
C GLU A 113 9.46 -19.87 9.16
N ASP A 114 8.31 -19.71 9.82
CA ASP A 114 7.00 -19.86 9.20
C ASP A 114 6.33 -18.49 9.04
N TRP A 115 6.70 -17.80 7.96
CA TRP A 115 6.13 -16.51 7.59
C TRP A 115 4.63 -16.57 7.32
N LEU A 116 4.15 -17.73 6.86
CA LEU A 116 2.74 -17.98 6.60
C LEU A 116 1.94 -17.97 7.91
N HIS A 117 2.51 -18.53 8.99
CA HIS A 117 1.95 -18.49 10.32
C HIS A 117 1.97 -17.08 10.94
N ILE A 118 3.13 -16.41 10.89
CA ILE A 118 3.31 -15.04 11.42
C ILE A 118 2.22 -14.11 10.88
N PHE A 119 2.07 -14.05 9.55
CA PHE A 119 1.06 -13.21 8.92
C PHE A 119 -0.36 -13.82 8.95
N GLY A 120 -0.51 -15.05 9.43
CA GLY A 120 -1.80 -15.72 9.61
C GLY A 120 -2.47 -16.18 8.31
N PHE A 121 -1.70 -16.31 7.23
CA PHE A 121 -2.20 -16.68 5.91
C PHE A 121 -2.40 -18.19 5.73
N GLY A 122 -1.97 -19.01 6.69
CA GLY A 122 -2.30 -20.45 6.73
C GLY A 122 -3.80 -20.72 6.86
N ASN A 123 -4.58 -19.72 7.32
CA ASN A 123 -6.03 -19.78 7.38
C ASN A 123 -6.65 -18.79 6.35
N PRO A 124 -7.38 -19.27 5.32
CA PRO A 124 -8.05 -18.43 4.34
C PRO A 124 -9.06 -17.43 4.94
N ALA A 125 -9.68 -17.76 6.07
CA ALA A 125 -10.61 -16.87 6.77
C ALA A 125 -9.88 -15.64 7.31
N ASN A 126 -8.73 -15.84 7.95
CA ASN A 126 -7.88 -14.75 8.45
C ASN A 126 -7.44 -13.84 7.30
N ARG A 127 -6.95 -14.42 6.20
CA ARG A 127 -6.56 -13.66 5.01
C ARG A 127 -7.71 -12.80 4.47
N THR A 128 -8.91 -13.37 4.38
CA THR A 128 -10.09 -12.67 3.87
C THR A 128 -10.50 -11.54 4.82
N ASN A 129 -10.46 -11.78 6.12
CA ASN A 129 -10.78 -10.77 7.13
C ASN A 129 -9.79 -9.60 7.07
N ILE A 130 -8.48 -9.87 7.04
CA ILE A 130 -7.46 -8.83 6.91
C ILE A 130 -7.71 -7.99 5.64
N ALA A 131 -7.86 -8.66 4.50
CA ALA A 131 -8.13 -7.97 3.24
C ALA A 131 -9.41 -7.11 3.29
N ALA A 132 -10.47 -7.60 3.94
CA ALA A 132 -11.71 -6.86 4.10
C ALA A 132 -11.57 -5.65 5.03
N THR A 133 -10.84 -5.80 6.14
CA THR A 133 -10.57 -4.72 7.10
C THR A 133 -9.81 -3.58 6.44
N TYR A 134 -8.69 -3.88 5.76
CA TYR A 134 -7.90 -2.87 5.05
C TYR A 134 -8.67 -2.18 3.93
N ARG A 135 -9.48 -2.93 3.17
CA ARG A 135 -10.39 -2.36 2.17
C ARG A 135 -11.41 -1.41 2.79
N SER A 136 -12.05 -1.83 3.88
CA SER A 136 -13.05 -1.00 4.55
C SER A 136 -12.45 0.29 5.10
N LEU A 137 -11.19 0.27 5.56
CA LEU A 137 -10.49 1.48 5.99
C LEU A 137 -10.18 2.42 4.83
N SER A 138 -9.75 1.85 3.71
CA SER A 138 -9.45 2.62 2.50
C SER A 138 -10.70 3.34 1.96
N SER A 139 -11.90 2.74 2.09
CA SER A 139 -13.16 3.31 1.60
C SER A 139 -13.90 4.27 2.51
N ARG A 140 -13.41 4.46 3.74
CA ARG A 140 -14.07 5.36 4.68
C ARG A 140 -13.82 6.81 4.30
N ARG A 141 -14.91 7.53 4.15
CA ARG A 141 -14.92 8.97 3.94
C ARG A 141 -15.00 9.65 5.29
N LEU A 142 -14.11 10.59 5.54
CA LEU A 142 -14.29 11.59 6.58
C LEU A 142 -14.68 12.91 5.91
N ALA A 143 -15.66 13.59 6.48
CA ALA A 143 -16.02 14.94 6.06
C ALA A 143 -14.80 15.88 6.22
N GLY A 144 -14.76 16.96 5.44
CA GLY A 144 -13.57 17.82 5.21
C GLY A 144 -12.88 18.41 6.45
N ASN A 145 -13.44 18.29 7.64
CA ASN A 145 -12.84 18.76 8.89
C ASN A 145 -11.83 17.80 9.53
N ILE A 146 -11.56 16.64 8.91
CA ILE A 146 -10.67 15.63 9.50
C ILE A 146 -9.59 15.13 8.53
N GLN A 147 -8.98 16.05 7.77
CA GLN A 147 -7.81 15.78 6.93
C GLN A 147 -6.68 15.11 7.73
N ILE A 148 -6.45 15.55 8.97
CA ILE A 148 -5.45 14.95 9.87
C ILE A 148 -5.73 13.46 10.10
N LEU A 149 -6.99 13.07 10.27
CA LEU A 149 -7.34 11.66 10.47
C LEU A 149 -7.26 10.88 9.15
N LEU A 150 -7.51 11.52 7.99
CA LEU A 150 -7.27 10.91 6.68
C LEU A 150 -5.78 10.66 6.42
N ASP A 151 -4.91 11.61 6.77
CA ASP A 151 -3.46 11.44 6.66
C ASP A 151 -2.99 10.30 7.56
N VAL A 152 -3.50 10.25 8.79
CA VAL A 152 -3.27 9.15 9.75
C VAL A 152 -3.78 7.80 9.22
N LEU A 153 -4.94 7.80 8.55
CA LEU A 153 -5.55 6.60 7.96
C LEU A 153 -4.77 6.07 6.76
N SER A 154 -4.12 6.93 5.99
CA SER A 154 -3.37 6.56 4.80
C SER A 154 -2.12 5.72 5.10
N ILE A 155 -1.57 5.84 6.32
CA ILE A 155 -0.41 5.09 6.80
C ILE A 155 -0.70 3.58 6.87
N LEU A 156 -1.96 3.20 7.06
CA LEU A 156 -2.34 1.80 7.23
C LEU A 156 -2.23 1.01 5.92
N PRO A 157 -2.89 1.40 4.82
CA PRO A 157 -2.63 0.86 3.49
C PRO A 157 -1.15 0.76 3.13
N ALA A 158 -0.37 1.80 3.42
CA ALA A 158 1.06 1.85 3.09
C ALA A 158 1.85 0.72 3.79
N ARG A 159 1.46 0.33 5.01
CA ARG A 159 2.13 -0.74 5.76
C ARG A 159 2.12 -2.09 5.05
N ILE A 160 1.06 -2.40 4.30
CA ILE A 160 0.99 -3.65 3.51
C ILE A 160 2.01 -3.65 2.37
N ALA A 161 2.22 -2.50 1.74
CA ALA A 161 3.25 -2.35 0.70
C ALA A 161 4.65 -2.47 1.31
N ASP A 162 4.88 -1.89 2.50
CA ASP A 162 6.15 -2.03 3.22
C ASP A 162 6.47 -3.51 3.51
N TYR A 163 5.48 -4.30 3.98
CA TYR A 163 5.70 -5.73 4.18
C TYR A 163 6.10 -6.46 2.89
N CYS A 164 5.58 -6.05 1.74
CA CYS A 164 6.00 -6.64 0.47
C CYS A 164 7.48 -6.36 0.19
N ALA A 165 7.94 -5.12 0.44
CA ALA A 165 9.35 -4.76 0.29
C ALA A 165 10.26 -5.54 1.27
N TRP A 166 9.86 -5.64 2.54
CA TRP A 166 10.59 -6.40 3.55
C TRP A 166 10.65 -7.90 3.22
N LEU A 167 9.53 -8.50 2.84
CA LEU A 167 9.48 -9.92 2.46
C LEU A 167 10.28 -10.20 1.20
N GLN A 168 10.32 -9.27 0.24
CA GLN A 168 11.18 -9.37 -0.94
C GLN A 168 12.66 -9.34 -0.53
N ALA A 169 13.05 -8.39 0.34
CA ALA A 169 14.42 -8.32 0.84
C ALA A 169 14.81 -9.62 1.57
N ILE A 170 13.94 -10.15 2.44
CA ILE A 170 14.19 -11.44 3.11
C ILE A 170 14.31 -12.58 2.10
N LEU A 171 13.47 -12.59 1.07
CA LEU A 171 13.52 -13.61 0.00
C LEU A 171 14.84 -13.57 -0.77
N ASP A 172 15.39 -12.38 -1.03
CA ASP A 172 16.66 -12.20 -1.73
C ASP A 172 17.84 -12.84 -0.97
N TYR A 173 17.75 -12.94 0.36
CA TYR A 173 18.70 -13.65 1.23
C TYR A 173 18.23 -15.06 1.64
N THR A 174 17.12 -15.56 1.09
CA THR A 174 16.62 -16.91 1.36
C THR A 174 16.89 -17.80 0.16
N LEU A 175 17.81 -18.75 0.33
CA LEU A 175 18.10 -19.72 -0.73
C LEU A 175 16.93 -20.70 -0.91
N PRO A 176 16.59 -21.09 -2.16
CA PRO A 176 15.65 -22.17 -2.39
C PRO A 176 16.21 -23.45 -1.78
N SER A 177 15.47 -24.07 -0.87
CA SER A 177 15.84 -25.39 -0.36
C SER A 177 15.75 -26.39 -1.52
N LEU A 178 16.85 -27.11 -1.80
CA LEU A 178 16.83 -28.22 -2.77
C LEU A 178 15.77 -29.24 -2.32
N PRO A 179 14.90 -29.73 -3.23
CA PRO A 179 13.91 -30.73 -2.87
C PRO A 179 14.64 -31.97 -2.35
N VAL A 180 14.56 -32.19 -1.05
CA VAL A 180 15.06 -33.41 -0.41
C VAL A 180 14.30 -34.56 -1.07
N LEU A 181 15.03 -35.52 -1.67
CA LEU A 181 14.42 -36.69 -2.30
C LEU A 181 13.37 -37.28 -1.34
N PRO A 182 12.19 -37.71 -1.83
CA PRO A 182 11.11 -38.18 -0.98
C PRO A 182 11.44 -39.57 -0.44
N THR A 183 12.35 -39.63 0.53
CA THR A 183 12.54 -40.81 1.37
C THR A 183 11.53 -40.72 2.50
N SER A 184 10.48 -41.53 2.38
CA SER A 184 9.42 -41.80 3.37
C SER A 184 8.41 -40.69 3.69
N SER A 185 7.22 -40.81 3.08
CA SER A 185 5.84 -40.69 3.63
C SER A 185 5.47 -39.71 4.76
N PHE A 186 6.26 -38.70 5.08
CA PHE A 186 5.84 -37.60 5.94
C PHE A 186 5.96 -36.30 5.15
N SER A 187 4.87 -35.53 5.09
CA SER A 187 4.85 -34.18 4.53
C SER A 187 5.92 -33.36 5.25
N SER A 188 7.06 -33.14 4.60
CA SER A 188 8.09 -32.25 5.11
C SER A 188 7.45 -30.88 5.36
N PRO A 189 7.79 -30.19 6.46
CA PRO A 189 7.33 -28.82 6.66
C PRO A 189 7.70 -27.97 5.43
N PRO A 190 6.85 -27.00 5.04
CA PRO A 190 7.18 -26.12 3.92
C PRO A 190 8.51 -25.44 4.21
N SER A 191 9.36 -25.35 3.20
CA SER A 191 10.64 -24.67 3.36
C SER A 191 10.40 -23.20 3.69
N CYS A 192 11.32 -22.57 4.42
CA CYS A 192 11.23 -21.14 4.69
C CYS A 192 11.06 -20.33 3.39
N PHE A 193 11.77 -20.71 2.33
CA PHE A 193 11.63 -20.11 1.00
C PHE A 193 10.18 -20.13 0.50
N ASP A 194 9.50 -21.28 0.61
CA ASP A 194 8.11 -21.43 0.18
C ASP A 194 7.16 -20.60 1.05
N THR A 195 7.40 -20.51 2.36
CA THR A 195 6.56 -19.71 3.27
C THR A 195 6.71 -18.22 3.00
N VAL A 196 7.93 -17.73 2.75
CA VAL A 196 8.19 -16.33 2.34
C VAL A 196 7.51 -16.04 1.00
N CYS A 197 7.73 -16.88 -0.03
CA CYS A 197 7.12 -16.71 -1.36
C CYS A 197 5.59 -16.65 -1.28
N THR A 198 4.98 -17.59 -0.55
CA THR A 198 3.52 -17.66 -0.41
C THR A 198 2.98 -16.45 0.34
N THR A 199 3.69 -16.01 1.38
CA THR A 199 3.32 -14.82 2.17
C THR A 199 3.41 -13.56 1.32
N LEU A 200 4.50 -13.37 0.57
CA LEU A 200 4.69 -12.25 -0.36
C LEU A 200 3.59 -12.22 -1.43
N TYR A 201 3.24 -13.37 -1.99
CA TYR A 201 2.12 -13.48 -2.93
C TYR A 201 0.80 -13.02 -2.31
N HIS A 202 0.46 -13.49 -1.10
CA HIS A 202 -0.78 -13.05 -0.46
C HIS A 202 -0.76 -11.58 -0.05
N MET A 203 0.38 -11.06 0.41
CA MET A 203 0.52 -9.66 0.78
C MET A 203 0.37 -8.74 -0.45
N SER A 204 1.01 -9.09 -1.56
CA SER A 204 0.90 -8.34 -2.83
C SER A 204 -0.53 -8.36 -3.41
N GLN A 205 -1.28 -9.45 -3.23
CA GLN A 205 -2.70 -9.49 -3.58
C GLN A 205 -3.53 -8.53 -2.73
N ILE A 206 -3.25 -8.43 -1.43
CA ILE A 206 -3.92 -7.49 -0.53
C ILE A 206 -3.55 -6.07 -0.93
N SER A 207 -2.26 -5.75 -1.12
CA SER A 207 -1.78 -4.45 -1.59
C SER A 207 -2.48 -4.02 -2.88
N SER A 208 -2.45 -4.87 -3.91
CA SER A 208 -3.09 -4.59 -5.20
C SER A 208 -4.59 -4.36 -5.08
N ALA A 209 -5.26 -5.07 -4.16
CA ALA A 209 -6.69 -4.88 -3.93
C ALA A 209 -6.98 -3.56 -3.22
N ILE A 210 -6.11 -3.13 -2.31
CA ILE A 210 -6.19 -1.82 -1.65
C ILE A 210 -6.00 -0.71 -2.69
N ASP A 211 -4.95 -0.79 -3.51
CA ASP A 211 -4.66 0.22 -4.54
C ASP A 211 -5.84 0.39 -5.49
N LYS A 212 -6.39 -0.72 -6.01
CA LYS A 212 -7.59 -0.69 -6.88
C LYS A 212 -8.78 -0.03 -6.19
N MET A 213 -8.97 -0.27 -4.91
CA MET A 213 -10.06 0.33 -4.16
C MET A 213 -9.84 1.83 -3.96
N SER A 214 -8.63 2.25 -3.62
CA SER A 214 -8.23 3.65 -3.53
C SER A 214 -8.50 4.39 -4.85
N TRP A 215 -8.11 3.80 -5.99
CA TRP A 215 -8.41 4.31 -7.32
C TRP A 215 -9.92 4.45 -7.57
N GLN A 216 -10.72 3.45 -7.21
CA GLN A 216 -12.19 3.52 -7.35
C GLN A 216 -12.80 4.64 -6.49
N ILE A 217 -12.30 4.83 -5.27
CA ILE A 217 -12.80 5.88 -4.37
C ILE A 217 -12.47 7.27 -4.91
N GLN A 218 -11.22 7.47 -5.35
CA GLN A 218 -10.78 8.70 -6.01
C GLN A 218 -11.62 8.98 -7.26
N SER A 219 -11.88 7.95 -8.07
CA SER A 219 -12.75 8.05 -9.25
C SER A 219 -14.16 8.54 -8.89
N ILE A 220 -14.77 7.94 -7.87
CA ILE A 220 -16.10 8.37 -7.39
C ILE A 220 -16.06 9.80 -6.82
N GLN A 221 -14.95 10.22 -6.20
CA GLN A 221 -14.78 11.57 -5.67
C GLN A 221 -14.65 12.61 -6.79
N ALA A 222 -13.79 12.35 -7.78
CA ALA A 222 -13.67 13.22 -8.95
C ALA A 222 -15.01 13.33 -9.66
N LEU A 223 -15.72 12.22 -9.86
CA LEU A 223 -17.05 12.19 -10.44
C LEU A 223 -18.07 13.06 -9.69
N ARG A 224 -18.07 13.00 -8.36
CA ARG A 224 -18.97 13.82 -7.53
C ARG A 224 -18.62 15.30 -7.60
N THR A 225 -17.32 15.62 -7.52
CA THR A 225 -16.82 16.98 -7.63
C THR A 225 -17.18 17.57 -8.99
N LEU A 226 -17.01 16.79 -10.05
CA LEU A 226 -17.45 17.10 -11.39
C LEU A 226 -18.96 17.34 -11.41
N ASN A 227 -19.80 16.41 -10.97
CA ASN A 227 -21.26 16.58 -10.93
C ASN A 227 -21.71 17.84 -10.16
N GLN A 228 -21.01 18.21 -9.09
CA GLN A 228 -21.31 19.43 -8.31
C GLN A 228 -20.86 20.72 -9.02
N ARG A 229 -19.76 20.67 -9.79
CA ARG A 229 -19.16 21.83 -10.47
C ARG A 229 -19.56 21.94 -11.95
N ALA A 230 -20.18 20.91 -12.51
CA ALA A 230 -20.60 20.76 -13.89
C ALA A 230 -21.78 21.64 -14.30
N PHE A 231 -21.84 22.89 -13.81
CA PHE A 231 -22.93 23.83 -14.12
C PHE A 231 -23.05 24.13 -15.64
N HIS A 232 -21.99 23.89 -16.42
CA HIS A 232 -21.94 24.13 -17.87
C HIS A 232 -21.57 22.91 -18.71
N TRP A 233 -21.70 21.70 -18.14
CA TRP A 233 -21.48 20.49 -18.93
C TRP A 233 -22.56 20.39 -20.00
N ASN A 234 -22.16 20.29 -21.28
CA ASN A 234 -23.08 19.97 -22.37
C ASN A 234 -23.84 18.69 -21.98
N ALA A 235 -25.16 18.77 -21.78
CA ALA A 235 -26.00 17.75 -21.14
C ALA A 235 -25.99 16.34 -21.79
N SER A 236 -25.15 16.11 -22.80
CA SER A 236 -25.04 14.87 -23.56
C SER A 236 -24.06 13.83 -23.01
N ILE A 237 -23.13 14.18 -22.11
CA ILE A 237 -22.17 13.22 -21.56
C ILE A 237 -22.48 13.00 -20.08
N ASP A 238 -22.97 11.81 -19.76
CA ASP A 238 -23.13 11.35 -18.38
C ASP A 238 -21.73 11.06 -17.80
N PRO A 239 -21.31 11.75 -16.71
CA PRO A 239 -20.01 11.50 -16.09
C PRO A 239 -19.81 10.03 -15.69
N SER A 240 -20.89 9.28 -15.41
CA SER A 240 -20.79 7.86 -15.07
C SER A 240 -20.17 6.99 -16.18
N GLN A 241 -20.17 7.48 -17.42
CA GLN A 241 -19.61 6.80 -18.60
C GLN A 241 -18.11 7.06 -18.80
N LEU A 242 -17.49 7.93 -18.00
CA LEU A 242 -16.11 8.34 -18.19
C LEU A 242 -15.09 7.24 -17.84
N GLY A 243 -15.51 6.23 -17.06
CA GLY A 243 -14.66 5.16 -16.57
C GLY A 243 -13.95 5.52 -15.27
N ASN A 244 -12.84 4.85 -14.97
CA ASN A 244 -12.03 5.19 -13.79
C ASN A 244 -11.21 6.46 -14.03
N LEU A 245 -11.00 7.23 -12.97
CA LEU A 245 -10.06 8.34 -12.93
C LEU A 245 -8.64 7.77 -12.85
N LEU A 246 -7.79 8.24 -13.75
CA LEU A 246 -6.37 7.90 -13.86
C LEU A 246 -5.49 9.00 -13.27
N VAL A 247 -5.88 10.27 -13.38
CA VAL A 247 -5.13 11.42 -12.85
C VAL A 247 -6.10 12.51 -12.39
N ASP A 248 -5.83 13.07 -11.22
CA ASP A 248 -6.42 14.31 -10.69
C ASP A 248 -5.27 15.24 -10.32
N ASP A 249 -5.04 16.28 -11.12
CA ASP A 249 -3.86 17.14 -10.97
C ASP A 249 -4.16 18.60 -11.35
N GLN A 250 -3.22 19.50 -11.07
CA GLN A 250 -3.28 20.90 -11.45
C GLN A 250 -2.24 21.20 -12.52
N LEU A 251 -2.70 21.70 -13.66
CA LEU A 251 -1.84 22.12 -14.77
C LEU A 251 -1.72 23.63 -14.77
N GLU A 252 -0.52 24.14 -14.50
CA GLU A 252 -0.19 25.55 -14.68
C GLU A 252 0.22 25.81 -16.13
N ILE A 253 -0.60 26.55 -16.87
CA ILE A 253 -0.29 26.98 -18.23
C ILE A 253 0.17 28.43 -18.20
N TYR A 254 1.41 28.64 -18.62
CA TYR A 254 1.97 29.96 -18.90
C TYR A 254 1.62 30.32 -20.33
N GLU A 255 0.75 31.30 -20.55
CA GLU A 255 0.41 31.76 -21.89
C GLU A 255 1.66 32.36 -22.54
N ALA A 256 2.25 31.65 -23.50
CA ALA A 256 3.24 32.26 -24.39
C ALA A 256 2.48 33.17 -25.35
N ASP A 257 2.73 34.48 -25.25
CA ASP A 257 2.15 35.49 -26.14
C ASP A 257 2.20 35.01 -27.59
N SER A 258 1.02 34.85 -28.17
CA SER A 258 0.84 34.36 -29.52
C SER A 258 1.41 35.37 -30.53
N GLY A 259 2.66 35.13 -30.95
CA GLY A 259 3.07 35.45 -32.32
C GLY A 259 4.01 36.63 -32.56
N THR A 260 4.69 37.21 -31.57
CA THR A 260 5.86 38.06 -31.87
C THR A 260 7.02 37.76 -30.94
N GLY A 261 8.03 37.10 -31.50
CA GLY A 261 9.29 36.87 -30.82
C GLY A 261 9.91 38.17 -30.32
N LEU A 262 10.58 38.04 -29.18
CA LEU A 262 11.50 39.02 -28.57
C LEU A 262 10.82 40.15 -27.77
N LYS A 263 10.42 39.82 -26.54
CA LYS A 263 11.01 40.42 -25.32
C LYS A 263 10.52 39.66 -24.07
N PRO A 264 11.42 39.23 -23.16
CA PRO A 264 11.01 38.79 -21.84
C PRO A 264 10.43 40.00 -21.08
N LYS A 265 9.12 39.97 -20.84
CA LYS A 265 8.40 40.93 -20.00
C LYS A 265 7.97 40.24 -18.68
N PRO A 266 7.57 41.01 -17.66
CA PRO A 266 8.00 40.83 -16.27
C PRO A 266 7.26 39.71 -15.53
N LYS A 267 7.83 39.32 -14.38
CA LYS A 267 7.48 38.25 -13.43
C LYS A 267 6.02 38.20 -12.90
N ASP A 268 5.07 38.95 -13.46
CA ASP A 268 3.70 39.09 -12.93
C ASP A 268 2.60 38.67 -13.93
N GLU A 269 2.92 37.95 -15.01
CA GLU A 269 1.89 37.28 -15.82
C GLU A 269 1.41 36.02 -15.07
N ALA A 270 0.22 36.11 -14.47
CA ALA A 270 -0.38 35.07 -13.66
C ALA A 270 -0.55 33.78 -14.49
N ALA A 271 0.17 32.72 -14.09
CA ALA A 271 -0.06 31.38 -14.62
C ALA A 271 -1.54 31.01 -14.44
N LYS A 272 -2.18 30.51 -15.52
CA LYS A 272 -3.53 29.98 -15.41
C LYS A 272 -3.44 28.55 -14.91
N THR A 273 -3.87 28.32 -13.68
CA THR A 273 -3.96 26.98 -13.09
C THR A 273 -5.27 26.32 -13.50
N TYR A 274 -5.20 25.24 -14.26
CA TYR A 274 -6.35 24.41 -14.63
C TYR A 274 -6.41 23.19 -13.73
N GLN A 275 -7.59 22.80 -13.26
CA GLN A 275 -7.78 21.48 -12.66
C GLN A 275 -7.97 20.46 -13.79
N VAL A 276 -7.21 19.38 -13.76
CA VAL A 276 -7.19 18.36 -14.80
C VAL A 276 -7.64 17.03 -14.22
N PHE A 277 -8.66 16.44 -14.84
CA PHE A 277 -9.14 15.11 -14.53
C PHE A 277 -8.98 14.22 -15.76
N LEU A 278 -8.07 13.25 -15.72
CA LEU A 278 -7.92 12.24 -16.76
C LEU A 278 -8.70 11.00 -16.35
N PHE A 279 -9.72 10.64 -17.13
CA PHE A 279 -10.42 9.37 -17.04
C PHE A 279 -9.97 8.43 -18.16
N GLU A 280 -10.30 7.14 -18.05
CA GLU A 280 -10.02 6.11 -19.06
C GLU A 280 -10.49 6.50 -20.48
N THR A 281 -11.58 7.26 -20.58
CA THR A 281 -12.19 7.63 -21.86
C THR A 281 -11.99 9.09 -22.25
N MET A 282 -11.65 9.99 -21.31
CA MET A 282 -11.66 11.42 -21.56
C MET A 282 -10.74 12.20 -20.61
N LEU A 283 -10.07 13.22 -21.15
CA LEU A 283 -9.37 14.25 -20.38
C LEU A 283 -10.28 15.47 -20.23
N LEU A 284 -10.49 15.91 -18.99
CA LEU A 284 -11.27 17.10 -18.66
C LEU A 284 -10.36 18.15 -18.05
N CYS A 285 -10.35 19.34 -18.65
CA CYS A 285 -9.62 20.50 -18.12
C CYS A 285 -10.64 21.55 -17.68
N GLN A 286 -10.69 21.81 -16.39
CA GLN A 286 -11.52 22.86 -15.81
C GLN A 286 -10.69 24.15 -15.72
N SER A 287 -11.12 25.21 -16.40
CA SER A 287 -10.58 26.54 -16.16
C SER A 287 -11.10 27.08 -14.82
N PRO A 288 -10.28 27.84 -14.06
CA PRO A 288 -10.78 28.58 -12.92
C PRO A 288 -11.73 29.64 -13.48
N GLU A 289 -13.03 29.47 -13.26
CA GLU A 289 -14.03 30.45 -13.69
C GLU A 289 -13.72 31.81 -13.05
N GLN A 290 -13.61 32.85 -13.88
CA GLN A 290 -13.62 34.22 -13.42
C GLN A 290 -14.90 34.42 -12.62
N SER A 291 -14.78 34.76 -11.34
CA SER A 291 -15.88 35.09 -10.45
C SER A 291 -16.71 36.26 -10.99
N LEU A 292 -17.66 36.00 -11.89
CA LEU A 292 -18.69 36.95 -12.26
C LEU A 292 -19.95 36.63 -11.44
N GLY A 293 -20.07 37.32 -10.31
CA GLY A 293 -21.37 37.66 -9.71
C GLY A 293 -22.07 36.58 -8.90
N SER A 294 -21.84 36.64 -7.58
CA SER A 294 -22.81 36.34 -6.51
C SER A 294 -23.63 35.04 -6.59
N SER A 295 -23.18 34.04 -5.84
CA SER A 295 -24.05 33.06 -5.17
C SER A 295 -23.49 32.83 -3.76
N PRO A 296 -24.32 32.81 -2.70
CA PRO A 296 -23.84 32.68 -1.34
C PRO A 296 -23.25 31.28 -1.10
N PRO A 297 -22.32 31.12 -0.14
CA PRO A 297 -21.82 29.81 0.23
C PRO A 297 -22.98 28.96 0.73
N LEU A 298 -23.26 27.85 0.04
CA LEU A 298 -24.14 26.81 0.58
C LEU A 298 -23.45 26.18 1.80
N PRO A 299 -24.21 25.85 2.85
CA PRO A 299 -23.65 25.34 4.09
C PRO A 299 -23.04 23.96 3.86
N ILE A 300 -21.80 23.80 4.33
CA ILE A 300 -21.13 22.51 4.45
C ILE A 300 -21.90 21.73 5.53
N LEU A 301 -22.57 20.65 5.12
CA LEU A 301 -23.10 19.60 6.01
C LEU A 301 -22.07 18.48 6.14
#